data_AF-A0A660UDF5-F1
#
_entry.id   AF-A0A660UDF5-F1
#
_cell.length_a   1.000
_cell.length_b   1.000
_cell.length_c   1.000
_cell.angle_alpha   90.00
_cell.angle_beta   90.00
_cell.angle_gamma   90.00
#
_symmetry.space_group_name_H-M   'P 1'
#
loop_
_entity.id
_entity.type
_entity.pdbx_description
1 polymer ?
#
loop_
_entity_poly.entity_id
_entity_poly.type
_entity_poly.pdbx_seq_one_letter_code
_entity_poly.pdbx_strand_id
1 'polypeptide(L)'
;MFNRKSNKIALLVLFLVFAATCILYAEQNKKNPTNDSEVIFIKKIVIKGNKITTTEIIRERITIDEQQSYTLEDIIDEINRSRNNI
;
A
#
# COMPACT_ATOMS: atom_id res chain seq x y z
N MET A 1 -23.11 -3.27 43.70
CA MET A 1 -21.81 -3.88 44.00
C MET A 1 -21.52 -4.92 42.91
N PHE A 2 -20.75 -4.56 41.87
CA PHE A 2 -20.48 -5.50 40.77
C PHE A 2 -19.70 -6.71 41.30
N ASN A 3 -20.27 -7.90 41.08
CA ASN A 3 -19.78 -9.15 41.62
C ASN A 3 -18.34 -9.40 41.14
N ARG A 4 -17.36 -9.46 42.06
CA ARG A 4 -15.91 -9.61 41.74
C ARG A 4 -15.63 -10.79 40.79
N LYS A 5 -16.50 -11.81 40.78
CA LYS A 5 -16.41 -12.98 39.91
C LYS A 5 -16.77 -12.67 38.44
N SER A 6 -17.80 -11.84 38.20
CA SER A 6 -18.19 -11.40 36.86
C SER A 6 -17.17 -10.44 36.24
N ASN A 7 -16.50 -9.62 37.05
CA ASN A 7 -15.48 -8.70 36.55
C ASN A 7 -14.25 -9.44 36.00
N LYS A 8 -13.87 -10.57 36.63
CA LYS A 8 -12.78 -11.43 36.14
C LYS A 8 -13.13 -12.10 34.82
N ILE A 9 -14.38 -12.54 34.65
CA ILE A 9 -14.85 -13.16 33.42
C ILE A 9 -14.88 -12.13 32.27
N ALA A 10 -15.40 -10.93 32.54
CA ALA A 10 -15.40 -9.84 31.56
C ALA A 10 -13.97 -9.46 31.12
N LEU A 11 -13.03 -9.39 32.07
CA LEU A 11 -11.63 -9.12 31.77
C LEU A 11 -11.01 -10.22 30.90
N LEU A 12 -11.32 -11.48 31.20
CA LEU A 12 -10.79 -12.63 30.46
C LEU A 12 -11.34 -12.66 29.02
N VAL A 13 -12.62 -12.33 28.84
CA VAL A 13 -13.23 -12.18 27.51
C VAL A 13 -12.57 -11.02 26.74
N LEU A 14 -12.30 -9.89 27.39
CA LEU A 14 -11.62 -8.75 26.75
C LEU A 14 -10.22 -9.13 26.28
N PHE A 15 -9.45 -9.87 27.08
CA PHE A 15 -8.13 -10.36 26.70
C PHE A 15 -8.17 -11.33 25.52
N LEU A 16 -9.16 -12.22 25.47
CA LEU A 16 -9.32 -13.15 24.35
C LEU A 16 -9.67 -12.42 23.05
N VAL A 17 -10.55 -11.43 23.11
CA VAL A 17 -10.89 -10.59 21.94
C VAL A 17 -9.67 -9.81 21.47
N PHE A 18 -8.90 -9.22 22.39
CA PHE A 18 -7.66 -8.51 22.05
C PHE A 18 -6.60 -9.44 21.43
N ALA A 19 -6.43 -10.65 21.97
CA ALA A 19 -5.50 -11.62 21.39
C ALA A 19 -5.93 -12.04 19.96
N ALA A 20 -7.23 -12.26 19.74
CA ALA A 20 -7.75 -12.61 18.42
C ALA A 20 -7.55 -11.46 17.40
N THR A 21 -7.76 -10.20 17.80
CA THR A 21 -7.50 -9.06 16.91
C THR A 21 -6.02 -8.89 16.62
N CYS A 22 -5.13 -9.11 17.60
CA CYS A 22 -3.68 -9.08 17.38
C CYS A 22 -3.20 -10.19 16.43
N ILE A 23 -3.74 -11.41 16.53
CA ILE A 23 -3.40 -12.52 15.63
C ILE A 23 -3.87 -12.21 14.21
N LEU A 24 -5.11 -11.72 14.04
CA LEU A 24 -5.64 -11.32 12.71
C LEU A 24 -4.82 -10.17 12.11
N TYR A 25 -4.41 -9.19 12.91
CA TYR A 25 -3.54 -8.10 12.47
C TYR A 25 -2.15 -8.61 12.05
N ALA A 26 -1.55 -9.51 12.83
CA ALA A 26 -0.27 -10.14 12.49
C ALA A 26 -0.37 -11.02 11.23
N GLU A 27 -1.51 -11.68 11.01
CA GLU A 27 -1.76 -12.48 9.81
C GLU A 27 -1.97 -11.61 8.56
N GLN A 28 -2.62 -10.45 8.71
CA GLN A 28 -2.64 -9.41 7.66
C GLN A 28 -1.25 -8.87 7.36
N ASN A 29 -0.43 -8.62 8.39
CA ASN A 29 0.97 -8.20 8.24
C ASN A 29 1.89 -9.33 7.71
N LYS A 30 1.44 -10.59 7.71
CA LYS A 30 2.10 -11.71 7.03
C LYS A 30 1.69 -11.86 5.57
N LYS A 31 0.47 -11.44 5.20
CA LYS A 31 0.01 -11.39 3.80
C LYS A 31 0.64 -10.26 3.02
N ASN A 32 1.19 -9.25 3.70
CA ASN A 32 2.10 -8.30 3.11
C ASN A 32 3.45 -8.49 3.83
N PRO A 33 4.29 -9.46 3.43
CA PRO A 33 5.61 -9.58 4.03
C PRO A 33 6.23 -8.20 3.94
N THR A 34 6.87 -7.75 5.02
CA THR A 34 7.63 -6.49 5.08
C THR A 34 8.34 -6.35 3.75
N ASN A 35 7.75 -5.52 2.89
CA ASN A 35 8.14 -5.51 1.50
C ASN A 35 9.45 -4.74 1.58
N ASP A 36 10.56 -5.45 1.51
CA ASP A 36 11.85 -4.90 1.09
C ASP A 36 11.72 -4.44 -0.38
N SER A 37 10.60 -3.78 -0.70
CA SER A 37 10.26 -3.26 -2.00
C SER A 37 11.27 -2.16 -2.22
N GLU A 38 12.16 -2.43 -3.17
CA GLU A 38 13.22 -1.52 -3.53
C GLU A 38 12.61 -0.14 -3.80
N VAL A 39 12.99 0.83 -2.97
CA VAL A 39 12.53 2.21 -3.09
C VAL A 39 13.44 2.91 -4.09
N ILE A 40 12.85 3.36 -5.19
CA ILE A 40 13.54 3.99 -6.30
C ILE A 40 13.23 5.48 -6.30
N PHE A 41 14.28 6.30 -6.23
CA PHE A 41 14.17 7.74 -6.39
C PHE A 41 14.17 8.12 -7.88
N ILE A 42 13.10 8.76 -8.35
CA ILE A 42 12.94 9.14 -9.75
C ILE A 42 13.57 10.50 -9.98
N LYS A 43 14.78 10.53 -10.56
CA LYS A 43 15.47 11.78 -10.87
C LYS A 43 14.85 12.54 -12.05
N LYS A 44 14.44 11.82 -13.09
CA LYS A 44 13.94 12.39 -14.35
C LYS A 44 13.08 11.38 -15.10
N ILE A 45 11.99 11.85 -15.70
CA ILE A 45 11.09 11.10 -16.57
C ILE A 45 11.23 11.64 -18.00
N VAL A 46 11.43 10.76 -18.97
CA VAL A 46 11.56 11.15 -20.38
C VAL A 46 10.59 10.33 -21.22
N ILE A 47 9.60 11.01 -21.81
CA ILE A 47 8.64 10.41 -22.73
C ILE A 47 9.25 10.43 -24.14
N LYS A 48 9.25 9.27 -24.81
CA LYS A 48 9.78 9.12 -26.18
C LYS A 48 8.89 8.18 -26.99
N GLY A 49 8.97 8.32 -28.32
CA GLY A 49 8.31 7.40 -29.25
C GLY A 49 6.80 7.64 -29.43
N ASN A 50 6.25 8.68 -28.80
CA ASN A 50 4.88 9.11 -28.99
C ASN A 50 4.72 9.77 -30.38
N LYS A 51 3.92 9.15 -31.25
CA LYS A 51 3.68 9.65 -32.63
C LYS A 51 2.36 10.41 -32.77
N ILE A 52 1.36 10.05 -31.97
CA ILE A 52 -0.03 10.55 -32.08
C ILE A 52 -0.36 11.42 -30.87
N THR A 53 -0.09 10.92 -29.66
CA THR A 53 -0.38 11.63 -28.41
C THR A 53 0.76 12.56 -28.03
N THR A 54 0.44 13.78 -27.60
CA THR A 54 1.45 14.75 -27.15
C THR A 54 2.04 14.36 -25.80
N THR A 55 3.23 14.87 -25.52
CA THR A 55 3.97 14.61 -24.28
C THR A 55 3.19 15.09 -23.05
N GLU A 56 2.51 16.23 -23.18
CA GLU A 56 1.72 16.86 -22.12
C GLU A 56 0.55 15.95 -21.71
N ILE A 57 -0.20 15.42 -22.67
CA ILE A 57 -1.32 14.51 -22.40
C ILE A 57 -0.84 13.22 -21.73
N ILE A 58 0.31 12.68 -22.15
CA ILE A 58 0.90 11.50 -21.52
C ILE A 58 1.33 11.84 -20.08
N ARG A 59 1.94 13.02 -19.86
CA ARG A 59 2.35 13.47 -18.53
C ARG A 59 1.16 13.63 -17.59
N GLU A 60 0.07 14.23 -18.03
CA GLU A 60 -1.17 14.39 -17.25
C GLU A 60 -1.79 13.06 -16.82
N ARG A 61 -1.55 11.99 -17.60
CA ARG A 61 -2.08 10.66 -17.31
C ARG A 61 -1.20 9.85 -16.38
N ILE A 62 0.07 10.21 -16.19
CA ILE A 62 1.01 9.47 -15.34
C ILE A 62 1.01 10.06 -13.93
N THR A 63 0.88 9.22 -12.90
CA THR A 63 0.84 9.66 -11.49
C THR A 63 2.23 9.80 -10.85
N ILE A 64 3.23 9.12 -11.39
CA ILE A 64 4.61 9.16 -10.92
C ILE A 64 5.26 10.48 -11.30
N ASP A 65 5.98 11.10 -10.37
CA ASP A 65 6.64 12.39 -10.53
C ASP A 65 8.15 12.36 -10.34
N GLU A 66 8.79 13.36 -10.94
CA GLU A 66 10.21 13.57 -10.73
C GLU A 66 10.47 14.05 -9.29
N GLN A 67 11.68 13.78 -8.80
CA GLN A 67 12.15 14.16 -7.47
C GLN A 67 11.37 13.50 -6.32
N GLN A 68 10.62 12.44 -6.61
CA GLN A 68 9.89 11.64 -5.64
C GLN A 68 10.40 10.20 -5.62
N SER A 69 10.16 9.52 -4.49
CA SER A 69 10.50 8.12 -4.30
C SER A 69 9.25 7.26 -4.41
N TYR A 70 9.37 6.15 -5.13
CA TYR A 70 8.31 5.17 -5.32
C TYR A 70 8.86 3.78 -5.08
N THR A 71 8.01 2.83 -4.74
CA THR A 71 8.42 1.42 -4.76
C THR A 71 8.50 0.95 -6.22
N LEU A 72 9.29 -0.10 -6.47
CA LEU A 72 9.29 -0.76 -7.78
C LEU A 72 7.87 -1.21 -8.19
N GLU A 73 7.07 -1.65 -7.23
CA GLU A 73 5.66 -2.05 -7.45
C GLU A 73 4.80 -0.87 -7.92
N ASP A 74 4.89 0.30 -7.28
CA ASP A 74 4.17 1.50 -7.71
C ASP A 74 4.49 1.85 -9.18
N ILE A 75 5.76 1.71 -9.58
CA ILE A 75 6.23 1.96 -10.94
C ILE A 75 5.62 0.95 -11.92
N ILE A 76 5.60 -0.33 -11.57
CA ILE A 76 5.04 -1.40 -12.40
C ILE A 76 3.52 -1.22 -12.54
N ASP A 77 2.82 -0.93 -11.45
CA ASP A 77 1.38 -0.72 -11.43
C ASP A 77 0.98 0.47 -12.28
N GLU A 78 1.75 1.56 -12.21
CA GLU A 78 1.51 2.73 -13.05
C GLU A 78 1.71 2.43 -14.54
N ILE A 79 2.73 1.66 -14.91
CA ILE A 79 2.94 1.20 -16.29
C ILE A 79 1.73 0.37 -16.76
N ASN A 80 1.28 -0.58 -15.94
CA ASN A 80 0.13 -1.44 -16.26
C ASN A 80 -1.18 -0.64 -16.38
N ARG A 81 -1.40 0.32 -15.48
CA ARG A 81 -2.56 1.22 -15.51
C ARG A 81 -2.55 2.10 -16.76
N SER A 82 -1.38 2.66 -17.12
CA SER A 82 -1.25 3.53 -18.30
C SER A 82 -1.53 2.77 -19.61
N ARG A 83 -1.13 1.49 -19.70
CA ARG A 83 -1.39 0.63 -20.87
C ARG A 83 -2.89 0.43 -21.14
N ASN A 84 -3.71 0.35 -20.10
CA ASN A 84 -5.14 0.08 -20.24
C ASN A 84 -5.98 1.35 -20.48
N ASN A 85 -5.38 2.54 -20.34
CA ASN A 85 -6.07 3.84 -20.38
C ASN A 85 -5.64 4.74 -21.56
N ILE A 86 -4.76 4.26 -22.45
CA ILE A 86 -4.29 4.96 -23.66
C ILE A 86 -4.69 4.12 -24.88
#